data_AF-A0AAU2PPZ6-F1
#
_entry.id   AF-A0AAU2PPZ6-F1
#
_cell.length_a   1.000
_cell.length_b   1.000
_cell.length_c   1.000
_cell.angle_alpha   90.00
_cell.angle_beta   90.00
_cell.angle_gamma   90.00
#
_symmetry.space_group_name_H-M   'P 1'
#
loop_
_entity.id
_entity.type
_entity.pdbx_description
1 polymer ?
#
loop_
_entity_poly.entity_id
_entity_poly.type
_entity_poly.pdbx_seq_one_letter_code
_entity_poly.pdbx_strand_id
1 'polypeptide(L)'
;MTSVQLLDARTPQATPDTPAAGRAARRKAQSRKRSLAARYLGYVGYFVGAGLISGAVVHHPLDPDRYTRIAAYGALVFLAATVLNEFLLTRERPGLPRMLVVIGSSLLLSFGIGMLSGGLQHFDDFPARGAVLVPAGIVVSFVAYVIKDADTPTRRIFSLLGLAVLAVAALAFFGLREVAASMEATPGGGHSHGTAEEPAADDHTPATTPAPGISGQPNTASTAPAHNDGHAGH
;
A
#
# COMPACT_ATOMS: atom_id res chain seq x y z
N MET A 1 93.00 -19.88 -6.15
CA MET A 1 92.54 -19.71 -4.75
C MET A 1 92.87 -18.29 -4.36
N THR A 2 92.00 -17.38 -3.89
CA THR A 2 90.58 -17.35 -3.49
C THR A 2 90.30 -15.85 -3.23
N SER A 3 89.33 -15.26 -3.93
CA SER A 3 88.02 -14.78 -3.39
C SER A 3 88.08 -13.46 -2.59
N VAL A 4 87.67 -12.32 -3.17
CA VAL A 4 86.32 -11.68 -3.14
C VAL A 4 85.95 -11.09 -1.77
N GLN A 5 85.77 -9.76 -1.67
CA GLN A 5 84.46 -9.13 -1.32
C GLN A 5 84.57 -7.60 -1.10
N LEU A 6 83.90 -6.89 -2.01
CA LEU A 6 83.27 -5.58 -1.79
C LEU A 6 82.31 -5.65 -0.60
N LEU A 7 82.34 -4.67 0.30
CA LEU A 7 81.25 -4.40 1.23
C LEU A 7 80.76 -2.97 1.02
N ASP A 8 79.72 -2.90 0.19
CA ASP A 8 78.95 -1.71 -0.13
C ASP A 8 77.87 -1.48 0.95
N ALA A 9 77.56 -0.22 1.20
CA ALA A 9 76.71 0.24 2.28
C ALA A 9 75.25 -0.24 2.14
N ARG A 10 74.68 -0.79 3.23
CA ARG A 10 73.22 -0.89 3.39
C ARG A 10 72.79 -0.31 4.74
N THR A 11 72.37 0.95 4.69
CA THR A 11 71.48 1.55 5.68
C THR A 11 70.13 0.82 5.62
N PRO A 12 69.55 0.37 6.74
CA PRO A 12 68.18 -0.15 6.74
C PRO A 12 67.22 1.00 6.42
N GLN A 13 66.56 0.96 5.26
CA GLN A 13 65.39 1.80 5.02
C GLN A 13 64.31 1.39 6.01
N ALA A 14 64.02 2.27 6.97
CA ALA A 14 62.80 2.19 7.75
C ALA A 14 61.61 2.34 6.79
N THR A 15 60.88 1.26 6.58
CA THR A 15 59.57 1.29 5.93
C THR A 15 58.63 2.16 6.78
N PRO A 16 58.01 3.22 6.22
CA PRO A 16 56.99 3.95 6.94
C PRO A 16 55.75 3.06 7.02
N ASP A 17 55.53 2.45 8.19
CA ASP A 17 54.22 1.93 8.56
C ASP A 17 53.19 3.00 8.24
N THR A 18 52.27 2.70 7.32
CA THR A 18 51.27 3.66 6.83
C THR A 18 49.89 3.35 7.44
N PRO A 19 49.63 3.66 8.73
CA PRO A 19 48.32 3.44 9.36
C PRO A 19 47.21 4.36 8.78
N ALA A 20 47.58 5.38 8.00
CA ALA A 20 46.63 6.28 7.33
C ALA A 20 45.86 5.60 6.18
N ALA A 21 46.49 4.68 5.45
CA ALA A 21 45.88 3.98 4.31
C ALA A 21 44.72 3.06 4.75
N GLY A 22 44.87 2.36 5.89
CA GLY A 22 43.84 1.50 6.46
C GLY A 22 42.60 2.26 6.96
N ARG A 23 42.81 3.46 7.54
CA ARG A 23 41.70 4.33 8.00
C ARG A 23 40.91 4.92 6.83
N ALA A 24 41.60 5.35 5.77
CA ALA A 24 40.95 5.86 4.55
C ALA A 24 40.15 4.77 3.83
N ALA A 25 40.70 3.55 3.70
CA ALA A 25 40.02 2.40 3.11
C ALA A 25 38.77 1.99 3.92
N ARG A 26 38.86 1.95 5.26
CA ARG A 26 37.71 1.68 6.14
C ARG A 26 36.62 2.75 6.01
N ARG A 27 36.98 4.05 5.96
CA ARG A 27 36.02 5.15 5.72
C ARG A 27 35.31 5.01 4.37
N LYS A 28 36.03 4.67 3.29
CA LYS A 28 35.46 4.47 1.94
C LYS A 28 34.58 3.21 1.86
N ALA A 29 34.92 2.15 2.58
CA ALA A 29 34.07 0.96 2.68
C ALA A 29 32.78 1.27 3.46
N GLN A 30 32.89 2.01 4.57
CA GLN A 30 31.75 2.41 5.39
C GLN A 30 30.83 3.40 4.65
N SER A 31 31.37 4.35 3.90
CA SER A 31 30.57 5.27 3.08
C SER A 31 29.81 4.54 1.96
N ARG A 32 30.45 3.56 1.30
CA ARG A 32 29.79 2.69 0.31
C ARG A 32 28.66 1.86 0.93
N LYS A 33 28.90 1.25 2.10
CA LYS A 33 27.86 0.50 2.83
C LYS A 33 26.68 1.41 3.24
N ARG A 34 26.96 2.61 3.77
CA ARG A 34 25.93 3.60 4.10
C ARG A 34 25.15 4.05 2.86
N SER A 35 25.82 4.24 1.73
CA SER A 35 25.16 4.58 0.46
C SER A 35 24.27 3.44 -0.05
N LEU A 36 24.68 2.17 0.09
CA LEU A 36 23.87 1.02 -0.29
C LEU A 36 22.63 0.90 0.60
N ALA A 37 22.81 1.01 1.92
CA ALA A 37 21.71 0.98 2.87
C ALA A 37 20.71 2.11 2.62
N ALA A 38 21.19 3.34 2.37
CA ALA A 38 20.32 4.47 2.05
C ALA A 38 19.53 4.26 0.74
N ARG A 39 20.16 3.68 -0.30
CA ARG A 39 19.46 3.31 -1.55
C ARG A 39 18.36 2.30 -1.30
N TYR A 40 18.66 1.26 -0.53
CA TYR A 40 17.70 0.22 -0.18
C TYR A 40 16.54 0.79 0.64
N LEU A 41 16.83 1.58 1.69
CA LEU A 41 15.80 2.23 2.50
C LEU A 41 14.93 3.19 1.68
N GLY A 42 15.53 3.97 0.78
CA GLY A 42 14.79 4.85 -0.12
C GLY A 42 13.87 4.07 -1.05
N TYR A 43 14.36 2.98 -1.65
CA TYR A 43 13.55 2.08 -2.47
C TYR A 43 12.40 1.45 -1.68
N VAL A 44 12.68 0.82 -0.54
CA VAL A 44 11.64 0.19 0.31
C VAL A 44 10.63 1.22 0.78
N GLY A 45 11.07 2.37 1.29
CA GLY A 45 10.17 3.43 1.74
C GLY A 45 9.28 3.94 0.62
N TYR A 46 9.80 4.04 -0.61
CA TYR A 46 9.02 4.45 -1.77
C TYR A 46 7.88 3.46 -2.06
N PHE A 47 8.18 2.16 -2.11
CA PHE A 47 7.17 1.14 -2.39
C PHE A 47 6.19 0.92 -1.23
N VAL A 48 6.68 0.95 0.02
CA VAL A 48 5.81 0.82 1.20
C VAL A 48 4.88 2.02 1.30
N GLY A 49 5.41 3.25 1.17
CA GLY A 49 4.59 4.46 1.18
C GLY A 49 3.55 4.46 0.07
N ALA A 50 3.95 4.10 -1.15
CA ALA A 50 3.03 3.99 -2.28
C ALA A 50 1.95 2.92 -2.06
N GLY A 51 2.34 1.76 -1.53
CA GLY A 51 1.42 0.67 -1.19
C GLY A 51 0.40 1.05 -0.12
N LEU A 52 0.81 1.81 0.91
CA LEU A 52 -0.09 2.30 1.96
C LEU A 52 -1.11 3.31 1.41
N ILE A 53 -0.66 4.27 0.59
CA ILE A 53 -1.56 5.21 -0.10
C ILE A 53 -2.55 4.42 -0.96
N SER A 54 -2.02 3.53 -1.80
CA SER A 54 -2.78 2.69 -2.72
C SER A 54 -3.87 1.86 -2.01
N GLY A 55 -3.49 1.11 -0.98
CA GLY A 55 -4.43 0.29 -0.21
C GLY A 55 -5.50 1.13 0.49
N ALA A 56 -5.12 2.30 1.01
CA ALA A 56 -6.05 3.21 1.64
C ALA A 56 -7.13 3.75 0.68
N VAL A 57 -6.79 4.08 -0.57
CA VAL A 57 -7.79 4.57 -1.54
C VAL A 57 -8.94 3.59 -1.72
N VAL A 58 -8.59 2.30 -1.86
CA VAL A 58 -9.51 1.24 -2.26
C VAL A 58 -10.42 0.86 -1.10
N HIS A 59 -9.87 0.87 0.12
CA HIS A 59 -10.61 0.53 1.33
C HIS A 59 -11.21 1.74 2.03
N HIS A 60 -10.96 2.97 1.54
CA HIS A 60 -11.49 4.21 2.12
C HIS A 60 -13.01 4.14 2.41
N PRO A 61 -13.86 3.57 1.53
CA PRO A 61 -15.29 3.48 1.82
C PRO A 61 -15.67 2.54 2.97
N LEU A 62 -14.78 1.62 3.38
CA LEU A 62 -15.06 0.65 4.46
C LEU A 62 -14.90 1.26 5.85
N ASP A 63 -13.86 2.08 6.02
CA ASP A 63 -13.56 2.80 7.26
C ASP A 63 -12.77 4.09 6.91
N PRO A 64 -13.49 5.17 6.55
CA PRO A 64 -12.87 6.40 6.06
C PRO A 64 -11.82 6.97 7.02
N ASP A 65 -12.08 6.96 8.33
CA ASP A 65 -11.18 7.52 9.32
C ASP A 65 -9.88 6.72 9.42
N ARG A 66 -9.98 5.38 9.47
CA ARG A 66 -8.81 4.51 9.50
C ARG A 66 -7.99 4.64 8.23
N TYR A 67 -8.62 4.56 7.06
CA TYR A 67 -7.88 4.56 5.81
C TYR A 67 -7.36 5.95 5.43
N THR A 68 -8.00 7.03 5.87
CA THR A 68 -7.43 8.39 5.79
C THR A 68 -6.14 8.49 6.61
N ARG A 69 -6.11 7.95 7.83
CA ARG A 69 -4.88 7.91 8.64
C ARG A 69 -3.79 7.07 7.97
N ILE A 70 -4.14 5.90 7.43
CA ILE A 70 -3.18 5.04 6.70
C ILE A 70 -2.63 5.78 5.47
N ALA A 71 -3.47 6.46 4.70
CA ALA A 71 -3.04 7.28 3.56
C ALA A 71 -2.08 8.39 4.01
N ALA A 72 -2.37 9.07 5.11
CA ALA A 72 -1.50 10.10 5.66
C ALA A 72 -0.13 9.55 6.08
N TYR A 73 -0.08 8.42 6.79
CA TYR A 73 1.20 7.77 7.13
C TYR A 73 1.95 7.30 5.88
N GLY A 74 1.24 6.74 4.90
CA GLY A 74 1.80 6.35 3.61
C GLY A 74 2.43 7.54 2.88
N ALA A 75 1.73 8.67 2.82
CA ALA A 75 2.21 9.90 2.20
C ALA A 75 3.47 10.45 2.90
N LEU A 76 3.53 10.40 4.23
CA LEU A 76 4.73 10.82 4.97
C LEU A 76 5.94 9.92 4.68
N VAL A 77 5.75 8.60 4.71
CA VAL A 77 6.81 7.62 4.38
C VAL A 77 7.27 7.79 2.93
N PHE A 78 6.32 7.94 2.01
CA PHE A 78 6.58 8.15 0.59
C PHE A 78 7.37 9.44 0.35
N LEU A 79 6.96 10.56 0.95
CA LEU A 79 7.64 11.83 0.84
C LEU A 79 9.08 11.75 1.35
N ALA A 80 9.30 11.15 2.52
CA ALA A 80 10.64 10.95 3.06
C ALA A 80 11.51 10.11 2.13
N ALA A 81 10.94 9.05 1.55
CA ALA A 81 11.62 8.19 0.59
C ALA A 81 11.93 8.90 -0.74
N THR A 82 11.01 9.73 -1.27
CA THR A 82 11.23 10.56 -2.46
C THR A 82 12.35 11.55 -2.22
N VAL A 83 12.36 12.26 -1.09
CA VAL A 83 13.44 13.20 -0.76
C VAL A 83 14.79 12.48 -0.63
N LEU A 84 14.79 11.29 -0.04
CA LEU A 84 15.97 10.45 0.06
C LEU A 84 16.48 10.04 -1.33
N ASN A 85 15.66 9.38 -2.13
CA ASN A 85 16.06 8.86 -3.44
C ASN A 85 16.39 9.96 -4.46
N GLU A 86 15.55 10.98 -4.56
CA GLU A 86 15.60 11.92 -5.67
C GLU A 86 16.61 13.05 -5.44
N PHE A 87 16.76 13.51 -4.19
CA PHE A 87 17.58 14.70 -3.89
C PHE A 87 18.85 14.37 -3.10
N LEU A 88 18.72 13.57 -2.03
CA LEU A 88 19.87 13.26 -1.16
C LEU A 88 20.85 12.29 -1.83
N LEU A 89 20.34 11.28 -2.54
CA LEU A 89 21.18 10.27 -3.18
C LEU A 89 21.71 10.69 -4.55
N THR A 90 20.92 11.41 -5.34
CA THR A 90 21.33 11.91 -6.66
C THR A 90 22.18 13.18 -6.56
N ARG A 91 22.19 13.84 -5.39
CA ARG A 91 22.80 15.17 -5.15
C ARG A 91 22.25 16.28 -6.05
N GLU A 92 21.16 16.02 -6.76
CA GLU A 92 20.43 17.05 -7.48
C GLU A 92 19.72 17.96 -6.48
N ARG A 93 19.84 19.26 -6.68
CA ARG A 93 19.14 20.28 -5.90
C ARG A 93 18.18 21.04 -6.81
N PRO A 94 17.06 20.43 -7.20
CA PRO A 94 16.04 21.14 -7.95
C PRO A 94 15.48 22.29 -7.12
N GLY A 95 15.05 23.36 -7.79
CA GLY A 95 14.34 24.45 -7.12
C GLY A 95 13.05 23.96 -6.46
N LEU A 96 12.61 24.67 -5.41
CA LEU A 96 11.38 24.36 -4.66
C LEU A 96 10.16 24.05 -5.55
N PRO A 97 9.88 24.80 -6.65
CA PRO A 97 8.73 24.51 -7.51
C PRO A 97 8.82 23.13 -8.16
N ARG A 98 10.00 22.75 -8.67
CA ARG A 98 10.22 21.45 -9.30
C ARG A 98 10.10 20.31 -8.29
N MET A 99 10.62 20.51 -7.07
CA MET A 99 10.47 19.55 -5.98
C MET A 99 8.99 19.31 -5.65
N LEU A 100 8.18 20.37 -5.52
CA LEU A 100 6.75 20.24 -5.26
C LEU A 100 6.02 19.51 -6.40
N VAL A 101 6.37 19.77 -7.66
CA VAL A 101 5.81 19.06 -8.81
C VAL A 101 6.15 17.57 -8.75
N VAL A 102 7.40 17.21 -8.48
CA VAL A 102 7.84 15.80 -8.39
C VAL A 102 7.13 15.08 -7.24
N ILE A 103 7.02 15.70 -6.07
CA ILE A 103 6.32 15.13 -4.91
C ILE A 103 4.84 14.96 -5.22
N GLY A 104 4.17 16.01 -5.67
CA GLY A 104 2.73 16.01 -5.93
C GLY A 104 2.34 15.01 -7.02
N SER A 105 3.10 15.00 -8.13
CA SER A 105 2.90 14.01 -9.21
C SER A 105 3.21 12.59 -8.76
N SER A 106 4.20 12.36 -7.91
CA SER A 106 4.50 11.02 -7.40
C SER A 106 3.42 10.49 -6.45
N LEU A 107 2.84 11.35 -5.61
CA LEU A 107 1.68 11.02 -4.78
C LEU A 107 0.44 10.72 -5.64
N LEU A 108 0.16 11.58 -6.63
CA LEU A 108 -0.96 11.40 -7.55
C LEU A 108 -0.81 10.12 -8.37
N LEU A 109 0.42 9.80 -8.80
CA LEU A 109 0.74 8.55 -9.49
C LEU A 109 0.47 7.34 -8.60
N SER A 110 0.88 7.38 -7.33
CA SER A 110 0.59 6.33 -6.36
C SER A 110 -0.92 6.14 -6.15
N PHE A 111 -1.67 7.23 -6.09
CA PHE A 111 -3.13 7.19 -5.98
C PHE A 111 -3.77 6.56 -7.22
N GLY A 112 -3.32 6.95 -8.41
CA GLY A 112 -3.75 6.37 -9.70
C GLY A 112 -3.50 4.86 -9.78
N ILE A 113 -2.29 4.43 -9.41
CA ILE A 113 -1.92 3.01 -9.36
C ILE A 113 -2.78 2.26 -8.33
N GLY A 114 -3.10 2.87 -7.20
CA GLY A 114 -3.96 2.25 -6.19
C GLY A 114 -5.39 2.08 -6.61
N MET A 115 -5.99 3.09 -7.25
CA MET A 115 -7.31 2.96 -7.85
C MET A 115 -7.36 1.84 -8.90
N LEU A 116 -6.35 1.79 -9.78
CA LEU A 116 -6.25 0.75 -10.81
C LEU A 116 -6.11 -0.65 -10.18
N SER A 117 -5.07 -0.85 -9.36
CA SER A 117 -4.75 -2.16 -8.82
C SER A 117 -5.80 -2.66 -7.84
N GLY A 118 -6.26 -1.84 -6.90
CA GLY A 118 -7.26 -2.29 -5.94
C GLY A 118 -8.67 -2.35 -6.52
N GLY A 119 -8.99 -1.52 -7.53
CA GLY A 119 -10.23 -1.64 -8.29
C GLY A 119 -10.32 -2.96 -9.08
N LEU A 120 -9.18 -3.49 -9.56
CA LEU A 120 -9.10 -4.82 -10.15
C LEU A 120 -9.16 -5.93 -9.08
N GLN A 121 -8.45 -5.78 -7.97
CA GLN A 121 -8.36 -6.82 -6.92
C GLN A 121 -9.71 -7.07 -6.22
N HIS A 122 -10.49 -6.02 -5.98
CA HIS A 122 -11.79 -6.12 -5.31
C HIS A 122 -12.94 -5.96 -6.30
N PHE A 123 -12.69 -6.24 -7.58
CA PHE A 123 -13.73 -6.11 -8.60
C PHE A 123 -14.88 -7.08 -8.32
N ASP A 124 -14.58 -8.33 -7.95
CA ASP A 124 -15.60 -9.33 -7.67
C ASP A 124 -16.43 -8.99 -6.41
N ASP A 125 -15.81 -8.33 -5.42
CA ASP A 125 -16.49 -7.89 -4.20
C ASP A 125 -17.36 -6.64 -4.44
N PHE A 126 -16.86 -5.69 -5.23
CA PHE A 126 -17.49 -4.39 -5.46
C PHE A 126 -17.43 -3.97 -6.94
N PRO A 127 -18.16 -4.67 -7.84
CA PRO A 127 -17.96 -4.54 -9.29
C PRO A 127 -18.32 -3.15 -9.81
N ALA A 128 -19.40 -2.55 -9.33
CA ALA A 128 -19.76 -1.17 -9.67
C ALA A 128 -18.67 -0.15 -9.30
N ARG A 129 -17.94 -0.37 -8.18
CA ARG A 129 -16.85 0.49 -7.74
C ARG A 129 -15.60 0.26 -8.59
N GLY A 130 -15.23 -1.00 -8.82
CA GLY A 130 -14.10 -1.37 -9.66
C GLY A 130 -14.22 -0.82 -11.08
N ALA A 131 -15.43 -0.86 -11.66
CA ALA A 131 -15.71 -0.32 -13.00
C ALA A 131 -15.46 1.19 -13.14
N VAL A 132 -15.46 1.94 -12.04
CA VAL A 132 -15.11 3.37 -12.00
C VAL A 132 -13.64 3.58 -11.63
N LEU A 133 -13.14 2.88 -10.60
CA LEU A 133 -11.78 3.07 -10.09
C LEU A 133 -10.71 2.65 -11.09
N VAL A 134 -10.91 1.56 -11.82
CA VAL A 134 -9.95 1.06 -12.82
C VAL A 134 -9.66 2.09 -13.93
N PRO A 135 -10.66 2.58 -14.68
CA PRO A 135 -10.42 3.58 -15.73
C PRO A 135 -9.95 4.92 -15.15
N ALA A 136 -10.46 5.35 -13.99
CA ALA A 136 -9.97 6.55 -13.31
C ALA A 136 -8.48 6.41 -12.94
N GLY A 137 -8.07 5.26 -12.43
CA GLY A 137 -6.69 4.93 -12.11
C GLY A 137 -5.76 5.02 -13.31
N ILE A 138 -6.18 4.51 -14.47
CA ILE A 138 -5.43 4.61 -15.74
C ILE A 138 -5.20 6.09 -16.12
N VAL A 139 -6.25 6.90 -16.12
CA VAL A 139 -6.15 8.31 -16.51
C VAL A 139 -5.30 9.11 -15.52
N VAL A 140 -5.57 8.98 -14.22
CA VAL A 140 -4.87 9.73 -13.17
C VAL A 140 -3.39 9.35 -13.13
N SER A 141 -3.05 8.07 -13.22
CA SER A 141 -1.66 7.62 -13.25
C SER A 141 -0.91 8.13 -14.48
N PHE A 142 -1.53 8.12 -15.66
CA PHE A 142 -0.90 8.65 -16.88
C PHE A 142 -0.64 10.17 -16.78
N VAL A 143 -1.63 10.95 -16.36
CA VAL A 143 -1.48 12.40 -16.17
C VAL A 143 -0.36 12.69 -15.16
N ALA A 144 -0.36 11.98 -14.03
CA ALA A 144 0.68 12.11 -13.02
C ALA A 144 2.07 11.76 -13.56
N TYR A 145 2.19 10.69 -14.33
CA TYR A 145 3.43 10.28 -14.98
C TYR A 145 3.98 11.37 -15.92
N VAL A 146 3.12 11.94 -16.78
CA VAL A 146 3.53 13.01 -17.71
C VAL A 146 3.96 14.28 -16.98
N ILE A 147 3.29 14.65 -15.89
CA ILE A 147 3.65 15.83 -15.08
C ILE A 147 4.97 15.59 -14.32
N LYS A 148 5.19 14.36 -13.84
CA LYS A 148 6.40 14.00 -13.10
C LYS A 148 7.64 14.11 -13.98
N ASP A 149 7.54 13.69 -15.24
CA ASP A 149 8.65 13.72 -16.18
C ASP A 149 9.03 15.17 -16.56
N ALA A 150 10.29 15.56 -16.34
CA ALA A 150 10.75 16.94 -16.56
C ALA A 150 10.79 17.30 -18.04
N ASP A 151 11.16 16.33 -18.85
CA ASP A 151 11.52 16.52 -20.25
C ASP A 151 10.32 16.32 -21.17
N THR A 152 9.21 15.80 -20.62
CA THR A 152 7.97 15.63 -21.38
C THR A 152 7.10 16.89 -21.28
N PRO A 153 6.75 17.52 -22.42
CA PRO A 153 5.84 18.65 -22.41
C PRO A 153 4.43 18.22 -21.97
N THR A 154 3.78 18.97 -21.08
CA THR A 154 2.42 18.67 -20.58
C THR A 154 1.38 18.55 -21.70
N ARG A 155 1.61 19.19 -22.86
CA ARG A 155 0.79 19.03 -24.06
C ARG A 155 0.72 17.58 -24.56
N ARG A 156 1.67 16.72 -24.16
CA ARG A 156 1.69 15.29 -24.50
C ARG A 156 0.53 14.52 -23.87
N ILE A 157 -0.12 15.07 -22.85
CA ILE A 157 -1.41 14.57 -22.35
C ILE A 157 -2.47 14.53 -23.46
N PHE A 158 -2.41 15.44 -24.42
CA PHE A 158 -3.33 15.53 -25.56
C PHE A 158 -2.74 14.96 -26.86
N SER A 159 -1.63 14.22 -26.77
CA SER A 159 -1.04 13.55 -27.93
C SER A 159 -1.82 12.28 -28.32
N LEU A 160 -1.43 11.65 -29.44
CA LEU A 160 -1.96 10.32 -29.81
C LEU A 160 -1.84 9.29 -28.69
N LEU A 161 -0.77 9.35 -27.89
CA LEU A 161 -0.61 8.48 -26.72
C LEU A 161 -1.69 8.78 -25.66
N GLY A 162 -1.94 10.06 -25.39
CA GLY A 162 -2.99 10.46 -24.45
C GLY A 162 -4.39 10.09 -24.92
N LEU A 163 -4.67 10.24 -26.23
CA LEU A 163 -5.91 9.75 -26.85
C LEU A 163 -6.04 8.23 -26.76
N ALA A 164 -4.95 7.49 -26.96
CA ALA A 164 -4.94 6.04 -26.80
C ALA A 164 -5.21 5.62 -25.35
N VAL A 165 -4.59 6.30 -24.37
CA VAL A 165 -4.88 6.07 -22.94
C VAL A 165 -6.34 6.38 -22.61
N LEU A 166 -6.89 7.47 -23.14
CA LEU A 166 -8.29 7.83 -22.96
C LEU A 166 -9.22 6.79 -23.60
N ALA A 167 -8.90 6.30 -24.79
CA ALA A 167 -9.67 5.26 -25.47
C ALA A 167 -9.65 3.95 -24.67
N VAL A 168 -8.49 3.55 -24.13
CA VAL A 168 -8.37 2.38 -23.25
C VAL A 168 -9.18 2.57 -21.97
N ALA A 169 -9.12 3.75 -21.35
CA ALA A 169 -9.93 4.06 -20.17
C ALA A 169 -11.44 4.04 -20.47
N ALA A 170 -11.87 4.55 -21.61
CA ALA A 170 -13.27 4.49 -22.04
C ALA A 170 -13.71 3.04 -22.28
N LEU A 171 -12.90 2.24 -22.99
CA LEU A 171 -13.19 0.83 -23.22
C LEU A 171 -13.27 0.05 -21.91
N ALA A 172 -12.34 0.30 -20.98
CA ALA A 172 -12.36 -0.29 -19.65
C ALA A 172 -13.62 0.12 -18.87
N PHE A 173 -14.01 1.41 -18.92
CA PHE A 173 -15.21 1.89 -18.26
C PHE A 173 -16.47 1.19 -18.77
N PHE A 174 -16.71 1.18 -20.08
CA PHE A 174 -17.89 0.53 -20.64
C PHE A 174 -17.86 -0.98 -20.46
N GLY A 175 -16.72 -1.63 -20.74
CA GLY A 175 -16.58 -3.08 -20.61
C GLY A 175 -16.78 -3.56 -19.17
N LEU A 176 -16.16 -2.89 -18.19
CA LEU A 176 -16.34 -3.26 -16.77
C LEU A 176 -17.74 -2.93 -16.25
N ARG A 177 -18.42 -1.90 -16.79
CA ARG A 177 -19.81 -1.59 -16.43
C ARG A 177 -20.77 -2.69 -16.90
N GLU A 178 -20.58 -3.22 -18.11
CA GLU A 178 -21.36 -4.35 -18.61
C GLU A 178 -21.12 -5.62 -17.77
N VAL A 179 -19.85 -5.93 -17.46
CA VAL A 179 -19.52 -7.05 -16.58
C VAL A 179 -20.15 -6.87 -15.21
N ALA A 180 -20.01 -5.70 -14.59
CA ALA A 180 -20.60 -5.40 -13.29
C ALA A 180 -22.13 -5.57 -13.30
N ALA A 181 -22.82 -5.06 -14.33
CA ALA A 181 -24.25 -5.21 -14.47
C ALA A 181 -24.67 -6.69 -14.60
N SER A 182 -23.90 -7.51 -15.33
CA SER A 182 -24.17 -8.95 -15.45
C SER A 182 -23.98 -9.72 -14.14
N MET A 183 -23.04 -9.29 -13.29
CA MET A 183 -22.81 -9.89 -11.98
C MET A 183 -23.96 -9.55 -11.01
N GLU A 184 -24.49 -8.34 -11.09
CA GLU A 184 -25.68 -7.92 -10.33
C GLU A 184 -26.95 -8.61 -10.81
N ALA A 185 -27.05 -8.93 -12.11
CA ALA A 185 -28.21 -9.56 -12.72
C ALA A 185 -28.33 -11.07 -12.47
N THR A 186 -27.33 -11.72 -11.85
CA THR A 186 -27.38 -13.15 -11.51
C THR A 186 -27.97 -13.32 -10.09
N PRO A 187 -29.27 -13.65 -9.94
CA PRO A 187 -29.90 -13.79 -8.63
C PRO A 187 -29.70 -15.22 -8.16
N GLY A 188 -28.68 -15.46 -7.34
CA GLY A 188 -28.31 -16.81 -6.91
C GLY A 188 -27.69 -16.84 -5.53
N GLY A 189 -28.38 -16.28 -4.52
CA GLY A 189 -27.90 -16.37 -3.13
C GLY A 189 -28.71 -15.59 -2.10
N GLY A 190 -29.94 -16.02 -1.82
CA GLY A 190 -30.63 -15.69 -0.57
C GLY A 190 -31.80 -14.70 -0.70
N HIS A 191 -33.03 -15.20 -0.52
CA HIS A 191 -34.03 -14.76 0.46
C HIS A 191 -35.38 -15.41 0.11
N SER A 192 -35.59 -16.62 0.63
CA SER A 192 -36.91 -17.25 0.69
C SER A 192 -37.64 -16.65 1.90
N HIS A 193 -38.62 -15.77 1.65
CA HIS A 193 -39.65 -15.48 2.63
C HIS A 193 -40.81 -16.44 2.39
N GLY A 194 -40.90 -17.44 3.26
CA GLY A 194 -42.09 -18.26 3.39
C GLY A 194 -43.24 -17.39 3.90
N THR A 195 -44.24 -17.18 3.05
CA THR A 195 -45.58 -16.80 3.49
C THR A 195 -46.24 -18.05 4.08
N ALA A 196 -46.06 -18.27 5.38
CA ALA A 196 -46.99 -19.03 6.18
C ALA A 196 -48.02 -18.04 6.71
N GLU A 197 -49.12 -17.90 5.98
CA GLU A 197 -50.31 -17.20 6.43
C GLU A 197 -51.03 -18.12 7.42
N GLU A 198 -50.96 -17.77 8.71
CA GLU A 198 -51.63 -18.44 9.81
C GLU A 198 -53.11 -17.99 9.85
N PRO A 199 -54.09 -18.91 10.06
CA PRO A 199 -55.49 -18.61 9.89
C PRO A 199 -56.07 -17.79 11.05
N ALA A 200 -57.05 -16.95 10.71
CA ALA A 200 -57.83 -16.10 11.59
C ALA A 200 -58.53 -16.87 12.74
N ALA A 201 -58.51 -16.27 13.92
CA ALA A 201 -59.46 -16.57 14.99
C ALA A 201 -59.92 -15.25 15.63
N ASP A 202 -61.23 -15.01 15.57
CA ASP A 202 -61.95 -13.86 16.10
C ASP A 202 -62.10 -13.89 17.64
N ASP A 203 -62.14 -12.67 18.18
CA ASP A 203 -63.10 -12.13 19.17
C ASP A 203 -62.86 -12.07 20.69
N HIS A 204 -63.23 -10.87 21.19
CA HIS A 204 -63.70 -10.43 22.52
C HIS A 204 -62.73 -10.05 23.69
N THR A 205 -62.44 -8.74 23.75
CA THR A 205 -62.57 -7.70 24.83
C THR A 205 -62.55 -8.01 26.36
N PRO A 206 -62.33 -7.03 27.27
CA PRO A 206 -61.25 -7.04 28.27
C PRO A 206 -61.72 -7.05 29.75
N ALA A 207 -60.85 -7.47 30.68
CA ALA A 207 -61.09 -7.23 32.12
C ALA A 207 -59.79 -7.19 32.97
N THR A 208 -59.52 -6.00 33.50
CA THR A 208 -59.19 -5.70 34.93
C THR A 208 -57.86 -6.22 35.54
N THR A 209 -56.93 -5.28 35.78
CA THR A 209 -55.78 -5.36 36.74
C THR A 209 -56.27 -5.35 38.20
N PRO A 210 -55.55 -5.90 39.23
CA PRO A 210 -54.26 -5.38 39.70
C PRO A 210 -53.22 -6.43 40.21
N ALA A 211 -51.94 -6.04 40.23
CA ALA A 211 -50.81 -6.67 40.96
C ALA A 211 -50.99 -6.52 42.51
N PRO A 212 -50.20 -7.14 43.44
CA PRO A 212 -48.73 -7.35 43.40
C PRO A 212 -48.19 -8.63 44.11
N GLY A 213 -46.89 -8.93 43.96
CA GLY A 213 -46.22 -9.98 44.76
C GLY A 213 -44.71 -10.06 44.55
N ILE A 214 -43.97 -9.95 45.65
CA ILE A 214 -42.53 -9.69 45.79
C ILE A 214 -41.78 -10.99 46.13
N SER A 215 -40.62 -11.25 45.51
CA SER A 215 -39.47 -12.03 46.04
C SER A 215 -38.55 -12.39 44.86
N GLY A 216 -37.23 -12.32 44.83
CA GLY A 216 -36.17 -12.21 45.83
C GLY A 216 -34.89 -12.73 45.12
N GLN A 217 -33.80 -11.97 45.18
CA GLN A 217 -32.41 -12.27 44.73
C GLN A 217 -31.82 -13.60 45.30
N PRO A 218 -30.51 -13.95 45.11
CA PRO A 218 -29.62 -14.03 43.93
C PRO A 218 -28.70 -15.31 43.93
N ASN A 219 -27.83 -15.45 42.91
CA ASN A 219 -26.50 -16.11 42.87
C ASN A 219 -26.29 -17.61 43.25
N THR A 220 -25.69 -18.38 42.33
CA THR A 220 -24.52 -19.28 42.52
C THR A 220 -23.96 -19.68 41.13
N ALA A 221 -22.79 -19.22 40.72
CA ALA A 221 -21.47 -19.85 40.91
C ALA A 221 -21.24 -21.18 40.15
N SER A 222 -20.35 -21.09 39.14
CA SER A 222 -19.20 -21.97 38.88
C SER A 222 -19.41 -23.50 38.78
N THR A 223 -19.20 -24.07 37.59
CA THR A 223 -18.16 -25.10 37.34
C THR A 223 -18.10 -25.49 35.85
N ALA A 224 -16.90 -25.42 35.27
CA ALA A 224 -16.51 -26.19 34.09
C ALA A 224 -16.10 -27.62 34.50
N PRO A 225 -16.13 -28.58 33.57
CA PRO A 225 -14.88 -29.31 33.34
C PRO A 225 -14.58 -29.56 31.85
N ALA A 226 -13.28 -29.64 31.59
CA ALA A 226 -12.66 -30.03 30.32
C ALA A 226 -12.85 -31.53 30.04
N HIS A 227 -12.97 -31.90 28.75
CA HIS A 227 -12.77 -33.27 28.30
C HIS A 227 -11.88 -33.26 27.05
N ASN A 228 -10.66 -33.76 27.23
CA ASN A 228 -9.72 -34.21 26.21
C ASN A 228 -9.70 -35.72 26.34
N ASP A 229 -9.86 -36.47 25.24
CA ASP A 229 -9.31 -37.81 25.09
C ASP A 229 -9.11 -38.10 23.60
N GLY A 230 -7.86 -38.32 23.23
CA GLY A 230 -7.44 -38.74 21.90
C GLY A 230 -7.59 -40.24 21.70
N HIS A 231 -7.86 -40.64 20.46
CA HIS A 231 -7.75 -42.03 20.02
C HIS A 231 -6.73 -42.15 18.89
N ALA A 232 -5.69 -42.95 19.15
CA ALA A 232 -4.79 -43.50 18.17
C ALA A 232 -4.97 -45.03 18.14
N GLY A 233 -5.03 -45.57 16.93
CA GLY A 233 -4.54 -46.90 16.53
C GLY A 233 -5.23 -48.13 17.11
N HIS A 234 -5.93 -48.87 16.26
CA HIS A 234 -5.54 -50.20 15.78
C HIS A 234 -6.35 -50.59 14.54
#